data_AF-A0A7S0AD15-F1
#
_entry.id   AF-A0A7S0AD15-F1
#
_cell.length_a   1.000
_cell.length_b   1.000
_cell.length_c   1.000
_cell.angle_alpha   90.00
_cell.angle_beta   90.00
_cell.angle_gamma   90.00
#
_symmetry.space_group_name_H-M   'P 1'
#
loop_
_entity.id
_entity.type
_entity.pdbx_description
1 polymer ?
#
loop_
_entity_poly.entity_id
_entity_poly.type
_entity_poly.pdbx_seq_one_letter_code
_entity_poly.pdbx_strand_id
1 'polypeptide(L)'
;EAENSNMRHRPIGIGVQGLADTLQKLKMPFDSPKARQLNKDIFETIYFGAVSESCKLAEEEGAYETYEGSPASKGELQYDMWGVTPSDRWDWAGLKEKIAQHGMRNSLLMAPMPTASTAQILGNN
;
A
#
# COMPACT_ATOMS: atom_id res chain seq x y z
N GLU A 1 7.76 16.32 19.61
CA GLU A 1 6.44 15.77 19.20
C GLU A 1 6.53 14.85 17.98
N ALA A 2 7.20 15.28 16.90
CA ALA A 2 7.34 14.48 15.67
C ALA A 2 7.98 13.10 15.87
N GLU A 3 9.10 13.02 16.60
CA GLU A 3 9.77 11.75 16.91
C GLU A 3 8.87 10.78 17.66
N ASN A 4 8.21 11.25 18.74
CA ASN A 4 7.27 10.44 19.52
C ASN A 4 6.14 9.87 18.63
N SER A 5 5.57 10.70 17.75
CA SER A 5 4.54 10.26 16.81
C SER A 5 5.06 9.17 15.86
N ASN A 6 6.23 9.37 15.26
CA ASN A 6 6.80 8.42 14.30
C ASN A 6 7.23 7.11 14.98
N MET A 7 7.78 7.15 16.18
CA MET A 7 8.18 5.93 16.89
C MET A 7 6.96 5.12 17.37
N ARG A 8 5.88 5.78 17.81
CA ARG A 8 4.62 5.11 18.24
C ARG A 8 3.85 4.45 17.11
N HIS A 9 3.72 5.15 15.98
CA HIS A 9 2.79 4.75 14.91
C HIS A 9 3.50 4.23 13.67
N ARG A 10 4.77 4.61 13.47
CA ARG A 10 5.62 4.22 12.34
C ARG A 10 4.93 4.34 10.96
N PRO A 11 4.21 5.42 10.65
CA PRO A 11 3.56 5.57 9.36
C PRO A 11 4.61 5.77 8.25
N ILE A 12 4.35 5.23 7.07
CA ILE A 12 5.12 5.48 5.85
C ILE A 12 4.16 5.89 4.72
N GLY A 13 4.73 6.46 3.65
CA GLY A 13 3.98 6.91 2.49
C GLY A 13 4.64 6.47 1.19
N ILE A 14 4.23 5.31 0.68
CA ILE A 14 4.63 4.82 -0.63
C ILE A 14 3.74 5.46 -1.69
N GLY A 15 4.37 6.01 -2.73
CA GLY A 15 3.69 6.59 -3.89
C GLY A 15 4.25 6.06 -5.21
N VAL A 16 3.76 6.63 -6.30
CA VAL A 16 4.16 6.28 -7.67
C VAL A 16 4.33 7.56 -8.49
N GLN A 17 5.03 7.43 -9.61
CA GLN A 17 5.18 8.44 -10.67
C GLN A 17 5.22 7.71 -12.02
N GLY A 18 5.02 8.41 -13.13
CA GLY A 18 5.08 7.82 -14.46
C GLY A 18 3.88 6.93 -14.82
N LEU A 19 2.74 7.13 -14.16
CA LEU A 19 1.52 6.40 -14.51
C LEU A 19 1.06 6.77 -15.92
N ALA A 20 1.09 8.05 -16.28
CA ALA A 20 0.73 8.49 -17.63
C ALA A 20 1.71 7.95 -18.68
N ASP A 21 3.02 7.94 -18.40
CA ASP A 21 4.02 7.35 -19.30
C ASP A 21 3.81 5.86 -19.49
N THR A 22 3.46 5.14 -18.42
CA THR A 22 3.14 3.71 -18.48
C THR A 22 1.96 3.46 -19.41
N LEU A 23 0.88 4.22 -19.26
CA LEU A 23 -0.29 4.12 -20.13
C LEU A 23 0.04 4.46 -21.59
N GLN A 24 0.85 5.49 -21.83
CA GLN A 24 1.31 5.86 -23.17
C GLN A 24 2.16 4.75 -23.81
N LYS A 25 3.13 4.19 -23.08
CA LYS A 25 3.99 3.08 -23.55
C LYS A 25 3.16 1.84 -23.89
N LEU A 26 2.09 1.59 -23.13
CA LEU A 26 1.15 0.48 -23.37
C LEU A 26 0.07 0.82 -24.41
N LYS A 27 0.11 2.02 -25.00
CA LYS A 27 -0.89 2.53 -25.97
C LYS A 27 -2.31 2.46 -25.42
N MET A 28 -2.48 2.78 -24.13
CA MET A 28 -3.76 2.82 -23.44
C MET A 28 -4.20 4.27 -23.25
N PRO A 29 -5.35 4.70 -23.83
CA PRO A 29 -5.96 5.97 -23.47
C PRO A 29 -6.27 6.01 -21.97
N PHE A 30 -6.04 7.14 -21.33
CA PHE A 30 -6.14 7.28 -19.88
C PHE A 30 -7.53 6.94 -19.34
N ASP A 31 -8.57 7.30 -20.08
CA ASP A 31 -9.97 7.06 -19.74
C ASP A 31 -10.47 5.66 -20.10
N SER A 32 -9.66 4.87 -20.79
CA SER A 32 -10.04 3.56 -21.31
C SER A 32 -10.32 2.55 -20.19
N PRO A 33 -11.22 1.57 -20.41
CA PRO A 33 -11.46 0.50 -19.44
C PRO A 33 -10.21 -0.28 -19.06
N LYS A 34 -9.28 -0.47 -20.02
CA LYS A 34 -7.99 -1.16 -19.78
C LYS A 34 -7.09 -0.37 -18.83
N ALA A 35 -6.99 0.96 -19.01
CA ALA A 35 -6.22 1.82 -18.12
C ALA A 35 -6.80 1.81 -16.69
N ARG A 36 -8.13 1.82 -16.55
CA ARG A 36 -8.79 1.72 -15.23
C ARG A 36 -8.49 0.39 -14.53
N GLN A 37 -8.50 -0.72 -15.26
CA GLN A 37 -8.16 -2.02 -14.69
C GLN A 37 -6.69 -2.09 -14.31
N LEU A 38 -5.78 -1.66 -15.19
CA LEU A 38 -4.35 -1.63 -14.89
C LEU A 38 -4.05 -0.75 -13.66
N ASN A 39 -4.75 0.37 -13.51
CA ASN A 39 -4.62 1.21 -12.32
C ASN A 39 -4.98 0.43 -11.04
N LYS A 40 -6.10 -0.31 -11.03
CA LYS A 40 -6.46 -1.17 -9.89
C LYS A 40 -5.37 -2.20 -9.61
N ASP A 41 -4.88 -2.89 -10.65
CA ASP A 41 -3.87 -3.93 -10.52
C ASP A 41 -2.54 -3.40 -9.96
N ILE A 42 -2.12 -2.21 -10.39
CA ILE A 42 -0.89 -1.55 -9.89
C ILE A 42 -1.04 -1.25 -8.40
N PHE A 43 -2.12 -0.57 -8.00
CA PHE A 43 -2.31 -0.16 -6.61
C PHE A 43 -2.59 -1.32 -5.67
N GLU A 44 -3.31 -2.34 -6.14
CA GLU A 44 -3.51 -3.58 -5.40
C GLU A 44 -2.16 -4.29 -5.14
N THR A 45 -1.31 -4.37 -6.15
CA THR A 45 0.02 -4.99 -6.03
C THR A 45 0.94 -4.23 -5.08
N ILE A 46 0.97 -2.89 -5.17
CA ILE A 46 1.78 -2.08 -4.26
C ILE A 46 1.28 -2.25 -2.82
N TYR A 47 -0.04 -2.23 -2.62
CA TYR A 47 -0.61 -2.39 -1.29
C TYR A 47 -0.31 -3.78 -0.71
N PHE A 48 -0.49 -4.83 -1.51
CA PHE A 48 -0.18 -6.20 -1.09
C PHE A 48 1.28 -6.35 -0.69
N GLY A 49 2.21 -5.85 -1.52
CA GLY A 49 3.64 -5.88 -1.22
C GLY A 49 4.00 -5.09 0.05
N ALA A 50 3.43 -3.90 0.23
CA ALA A 50 3.69 -3.06 1.39
C ALA A 50 3.16 -3.70 2.70
N VAL A 51 1.96 -4.26 2.68
CA VAL A 51 1.37 -4.94 3.84
C VAL A 51 2.16 -6.22 4.16
N SER A 52 2.54 -6.99 3.14
CA SER A 52 3.34 -8.21 3.29
C SER A 52 4.70 -7.93 3.94
N GLU A 53 5.43 -6.92 3.46
CA GLU A 53 6.74 -6.57 4.05
C GLU A 53 6.59 -5.99 5.45
N SER A 54 5.55 -5.18 5.70
CA SER A 54 5.27 -4.67 7.04
C SER A 54 4.93 -5.78 8.03
N CYS A 55 4.21 -6.82 7.60
CA CYS A 55 3.93 -8.00 8.41
C CYS A 55 5.21 -8.79 8.71
N LYS A 56 6.07 -8.99 7.71
CA LYS A 56 7.36 -9.66 7.88
C LYS A 56 8.27 -8.92 8.87
N LEU A 57 8.36 -7.60 8.76
CA LEU A 57 9.11 -6.79 9.72
C LEU A 57 8.50 -6.84 11.13
N ALA A 58 7.19 -7.05 11.25
CA ALA A 58 6.53 -7.23 12.55
C ALA A 58 6.86 -8.59 13.18
N GLU A 59 7.02 -9.63 12.36
CA GLU A 59 7.52 -10.93 12.80
C GLU A 59 8.95 -10.84 13.36
N GLU A 60 9.82 -10.06 12.71
CA GLU A 60 11.22 -9.90 13.10
C GLU A 60 11.43 -8.91 14.27
N GLU A 61 10.71 -7.78 14.26
CA GLU A 61 10.96 -6.64 15.16
C GLU A 61 9.78 -6.29 16.08
N GLY A 62 8.67 -7.02 16.00
CA GLY A 62 7.41 -6.72 16.68
C GLY A 62 6.56 -5.68 15.94
N ALA A 63 5.24 -5.69 16.20
CA ALA A 63 4.32 -4.70 15.66
C ALA A 63 4.61 -3.26 16.16
N TYR A 64 4.07 -2.24 15.49
CA TYR A 64 4.16 -0.87 16.02
C TYR A 64 3.36 -0.72 17.33
N GLU A 65 3.76 0.21 18.21
CA GLU A 65 3.29 0.28 19.61
C GLU A 65 1.77 0.40 19.78
N THR A 66 1.09 0.93 18.76
CA THR A 66 -0.35 1.20 18.77
C THR A 66 -1.14 0.29 17.82
N TYR A 67 -0.58 -0.88 17.51
CA TYR A 67 -1.23 -1.85 16.63
C TYR A 67 -2.51 -2.43 17.22
N GLU A 68 -2.48 -2.82 18.49
CA GLU A 68 -3.63 -3.41 19.18
C GLU A 68 -4.83 -2.45 19.20
N GLY A 69 -5.98 -2.95 18.75
CA GLY A 69 -7.22 -2.18 18.63
C GLY A 69 -7.40 -1.45 17.30
N SER A 70 -6.37 -1.39 16.45
CA SER A 70 -6.48 -0.86 15.07
C SER A 70 -7.38 -1.74 14.18
N PRO A 71 -7.89 -1.22 13.04
CA PRO A 71 -8.62 -2.04 12.07
C PRO A 71 -7.79 -3.25 11.58
N ALA A 72 -6.50 -3.05 11.30
CA ALA A 72 -5.61 -4.12 10.87
C ALA A 72 -5.49 -5.24 11.91
N SER A 73 -5.44 -4.91 13.21
CA SER A 73 -5.47 -5.91 14.29
C SER A 73 -6.76 -6.74 14.36
N LYS A 74 -7.83 -6.25 13.74
CA LYS A 74 -9.13 -6.93 13.62
C LYS A 74 -9.29 -7.65 12.27
N GLY A 75 -8.25 -7.68 11.44
CA GLY A 75 -8.28 -8.27 10.10
C GLY A 75 -8.95 -7.39 9.03
N GLU A 76 -9.20 -6.12 9.34
CA GLU A 76 -9.76 -5.13 8.40
C GLU A 76 -8.62 -4.34 7.72
N LEU A 77 -8.46 -4.54 6.42
CA LEU A 77 -7.54 -3.79 5.57
C LEU A 77 -8.29 -2.69 4.81
N GLN A 78 -7.52 -1.86 4.06
CA GLN A 78 -8.07 -0.66 3.43
C GLN A 78 -9.27 -0.95 2.51
N TYR A 79 -9.23 -2.01 1.72
CA TYR A 79 -10.34 -2.33 0.82
C TYR A 79 -11.59 -2.80 1.57
N ASP A 80 -11.46 -3.44 2.74
CA ASP A 80 -12.60 -3.87 3.56
C ASP A 80 -13.39 -2.66 4.07
N MET A 81 -12.67 -1.62 4.53
CA MET A 81 -13.27 -0.37 4.99
C MET A 81 -14.03 0.39 3.89
N TRP A 82 -13.79 0.05 2.62
CA TRP A 82 -14.48 0.61 1.45
C TRP A 82 -15.55 -0.33 0.88
N GLY A 83 -15.74 -1.52 1.48
CA GLY A 83 -16.65 -2.55 0.95
C GLY A 83 -16.21 -3.08 -0.42
N VAL A 84 -14.91 -3.04 -0.73
CA VAL A 84 -14.35 -3.50 -2.00
C VAL A 84 -13.78 -4.90 -1.83
N THR A 85 -14.17 -5.81 -2.72
CA THR A 85 -13.52 -7.11 -2.85
C THR A 85 -12.29 -6.97 -3.75
N PRO A 86 -11.08 -7.34 -3.29
CA PRO A 86 -9.88 -7.34 -4.11
C PRO A 86 -9.97 -8.38 -5.24
N SER A 87 -9.02 -8.35 -6.17
CA SER A 87 -8.95 -9.38 -7.23
C SER A 87 -8.39 -10.70 -6.68
N ASP A 88 -8.39 -11.72 -7.53
CA ASP A 88 -7.77 -13.03 -7.26
C ASP A 88 -6.25 -13.04 -7.54
N ARG A 89 -5.65 -11.89 -7.86
CA ARG A 89 -4.24 -11.76 -8.20
C ARG A 89 -3.30 -12.09 -7.04
N TRP A 90 -3.71 -11.81 -5.81
CA TRP A 90 -2.90 -11.95 -4.61
C TRP A 90 -3.65 -12.69 -3.52
N ASP A 91 -2.94 -13.50 -2.72
CA ASP A 91 -3.50 -14.25 -1.61
C ASP A 91 -3.70 -13.35 -0.37
N TRP A 92 -4.78 -12.56 -0.41
CA TRP A 92 -5.17 -11.69 0.70
C TRP A 92 -5.58 -12.46 1.94
N ALA A 93 -6.14 -13.67 1.79
CA ALA A 93 -6.56 -14.51 2.91
C ALA A 93 -5.34 -14.98 3.71
N GLY A 94 -4.35 -15.58 3.04
CA GLY A 94 -3.10 -16.00 3.67
C GLY A 94 -2.31 -14.81 4.25
N LEU A 95 -2.37 -13.63 3.63
CA LEU A 95 -1.76 -12.43 4.20
C LEU A 95 -2.47 -11.98 5.49
N LYS A 96 -3.81 -11.97 5.53
CA LYS A 96 -4.56 -11.64 6.75
C LYS A 96 -4.29 -12.62 7.89
N GLU A 97 -4.12 -13.91 7.59
CA GLU A 97 -3.72 -14.91 8.59
C GLU A 97 -2.35 -14.60 9.21
N LYS A 98 -1.37 -14.19 8.39
CA LYS A 98 -0.04 -13.78 8.88
C LYS A 98 -0.11 -12.50 9.73
N ILE A 99 -0.91 -11.52 9.31
CA ILE A 99 -1.13 -10.29 10.07
C ILE A 99 -1.77 -10.59 11.43
N ALA A 100 -2.70 -11.53 11.48
CA ALA A 100 -3.31 -11.95 12.74
C ALA A 100 -2.31 -12.60 13.72
N GLN A 101 -1.25 -13.23 13.19
CA GLN A 101 -0.21 -13.88 14.00
C GLN A 101 0.92 -12.92 14.43
N HIS A 102 1.38 -12.06 13.52
CA HIS A 102 2.60 -11.27 13.70
C HIS A 102 2.35 -9.76 13.85
N GLY A 103 1.17 -9.31 13.43
CA GLY A 103 0.83 -7.90 13.36
C GLY A 103 1.45 -7.18 12.16
N MET A 104 1.56 -5.86 12.26
CA MET A 104 2.17 -5.01 11.25
C MET A 104 3.16 -4.05 11.88
N ARG A 105 4.22 -3.72 11.15
CA ARG A 105 5.30 -2.84 11.62
C ARG A 105 5.02 -1.36 11.39
N ASN A 106 4.03 -1.04 10.56
CA ASN A 106 3.65 0.32 10.17
C ASN A 106 2.13 0.49 10.21
N SER A 107 1.66 1.62 10.76
CA SER A 107 0.22 1.92 10.85
C SER A 107 -0.42 2.31 9.51
N LEU A 108 0.33 3.03 8.67
CA LEU A 108 -0.08 3.50 7.35
C LEU A 108 1.05 3.24 6.35
N LEU A 109 0.70 2.91 5.11
CA LEU A 109 1.66 2.41 4.12
C LEU A 109 1.71 3.23 2.82
N MET A 110 0.56 3.64 2.31
CA MET A 110 0.45 4.23 0.98
C MET A 110 -0.07 5.66 1.07
N ALA A 111 0.64 6.57 0.42
CA ALA A 111 0.26 7.97 0.27
C ALA A 111 0.85 8.51 -1.04
N PRO A 112 0.18 8.27 -2.19
CA PRO A 112 0.63 8.80 -3.47
C PRO A 112 0.74 10.33 -3.42
N MET A 113 1.98 10.82 -3.41
CA MET A 113 2.32 12.23 -3.25
C MET A 113 2.51 12.93 -4.60
N PRO A 114 2.43 14.27 -4.65
CA PRO A 114 2.95 15.02 -5.78
C PRO A 114 4.46 14.78 -5.94
N THR A 115 4.88 14.24 -7.08
CA THR A 115 6.28 13.93 -7.38
C THR A 115 6.95 15.01 -8.22
N ALA A 116 6.62 16.29 -7.99
CA ALA A 116 6.97 17.40 -8.88
C ALA A 116 8.46 17.46 -9.26
N SER A 117 9.37 17.44 -8.28
CA SER A 117 10.82 17.49 -8.55
C SER A 117 11.41 16.11 -8.86
N THR A 118 10.94 15.06 -8.19
CA THR A 118 11.49 13.70 -8.35
C THR A 118 11.13 13.07 -9.69
N ALA A 119 9.94 13.37 -10.22
CA ALA A 119 9.52 12.94 -11.56
C ALA A 119 10.30 13.65 -12.67
N GLN A 120 10.60 14.94 -12.49
CA GLN A 120 11.48 15.66 -13.41
C GLN A 120 12.89 15.03 -13.47
N ILE A 121 13.45 14.67 -12.32
CA ILE A 121 14.77 14.02 -12.25
C ILE A 121 14.77 12.67 -13.00
N LEU A 122 13.70 11.89 -12.84
CA LEU A 122 13.59 10.57 -13.46
C LEU A 122 12.99 10.60 -14.88
N GLY A 123 12.64 11.78 -15.40
CA GLY A 123 12.03 11.94 -16.72
C GLY A 123 10.64 11.33 -16.85
N ASN A 124 9.90 11.26 -15.73
CA ASN A 124 8.53 10.75 -15.67
C ASN A 124 7.52 11.90 -15.59
N ASN A 125 6.28 11.62 -16.01
CA ASN A 125 5.11 12.43 -15.73
C ASN A 125 4.60 12.23 -14.30
#